data_AF-A0A2E6WCV4-F1
#
_entry.id   AF-A0A2E6WCV4-F1
#
_cell.length_a   1.000
_cell.length_b   1.000
_cell.length_c   1.000
_cell.angle_alpha   90.00
_cell.angle_beta   90.00
_cell.angle_gamma   90.00
#
_symmetry.space_group_name_H-M   'P 1'
#
loop_
_entity.id
_entity.type
_entity.pdbx_description
1 polymer ?
#
loop_
_entity_poly.entity_id
_entity_poly.type
_entity_poly.pdbx_seq_one_letter_code
_entity_poly.pdbx_strand_id
1 'polypeptide(L)'
;MDPNTLWAIVLIAIGAALIILELFIPSGGLIGIASVGCFILAVYLGYQAGETTGMVTLCVSVIVVGAMIYFALKLWPHTPLGKKALPSADDPAGSITKPLEHLVGLRGVSVSDLMPNGRIEIDGKSHDAVSQGMIIEAGASIEVISIESNRILVMQVDLPHDESTNLETTNEVEFSSFEDDLEQTMGSIGTFNCPSCSERLTLPPSFTGTQVQCPQCQNIINVQTNIP
;
A
#
# COMPACT_ATOMS: atom_id res chain seq x y z
N MET A 1 -60.94 14.35 -18.71
CA MET A 1 -59.52 13.93 -18.74
C MET A 1 -59.45 12.72 -19.64
N ASP A 2 -58.61 12.75 -20.66
CA ASP A 2 -58.46 11.61 -21.56
C ASP A 2 -57.88 10.41 -20.78
N PRO A 3 -58.31 9.18 -21.07
CA PRO A 3 -57.78 7.98 -20.41
C PRO A 3 -56.24 7.92 -20.47
N ASN A 4 -55.66 8.33 -21.59
CA ASN A 4 -54.21 8.36 -21.80
C ASN A 4 -53.50 9.33 -20.85
N THR A 5 -54.10 10.47 -20.52
CA THR A 5 -53.54 11.42 -19.56
C THR A 5 -53.51 10.82 -18.15
N LEU A 6 -54.55 10.07 -17.77
CA LEU A 6 -54.61 9.40 -16.47
C LEU A 6 -53.52 8.33 -16.37
N TRP A 7 -53.34 7.52 -17.42
CA TRP A 7 -52.25 6.53 -17.50
C TRP A 7 -50.86 7.18 -17.47
N ALA A 8 -50.67 8.31 -18.15
CA ALA A 8 -49.41 9.05 -18.11
C ALA A 8 -49.06 9.52 -16.69
N ILE A 9 -50.03 10.05 -15.95
CA ILE A 9 -49.82 10.48 -14.55
C ILE A 9 -49.44 9.28 -13.66
N VAL A 10 -50.13 8.15 -13.82
CA VAL A 10 -49.83 6.91 -13.08
C VAL A 10 -48.42 6.41 -13.39
N LEU A 11 -48.01 6.42 -14.67
CA LEU A 11 -46.67 6.02 -15.08
C LEU A 11 -45.58 6.95 -14.53
N ILE A 12 -45.83 8.26 -14.47
CA ILE A 12 -44.91 9.22 -13.82
C ILE A 12 -44.78 8.90 -12.33
N ALA A 13 -45.89 8.63 -11.65
CA ALA A 13 -45.88 8.30 -10.22
C ALA A 13 -45.12 6.98 -9.96
N ILE A 14 -45.35 5.95 -10.77
CA ILE A 14 -44.63 4.68 -10.71
C ILE A 14 -43.15 4.89 -11.02
N GLY A 15 -42.82 5.63 -12.09
CA GLY A 15 -41.44 5.96 -12.46
C GLY A 15 -40.70 6.66 -11.32
N ALA A 16 -41.30 7.67 -10.70
CA ALA A 16 -40.74 8.36 -9.55
C ALA A 16 -40.55 7.43 -8.34
N ALA A 17 -41.54 6.58 -8.05
CA ALA A 17 -41.44 5.57 -6.98
C ALA A 17 -40.32 4.56 -7.23
N LEU A 18 -40.11 4.13 -8.48
CA LEU A 18 -39.01 3.24 -8.87
C LEU A 18 -37.64 3.92 -8.68
N ILE A 19 -37.52 5.22 -8.96
CA ILE A 19 -36.26 5.95 -8.65
C ILE A 19 -36.02 5.96 -7.14
N ILE A 20 -37.05 6.26 -6.34
CA ILE A 20 -36.93 6.22 -4.88
C ILE A 20 -36.53 4.81 -4.43
N LEU A 21 -37.15 3.77 -4.99
CA LEU A 21 -36.86 2.38 -4.67
C LEU A 21 -35.41 2.00 -5.00
N GLU A 22 -34.86 2.45 -6.14
CA GLU A 22 -33.45 2.27 -6.49
C GLU A 22 -32.51 2.92 -5.45
N LEU A 23 -32.92 4.02 -4.80
CA LEU A 23 -32.14 4.65 -3.73
C LEU A 23 -32.11 3.80 -2.44
N PHE A 24 -33.19 3.06 -2.15
CA PHE A 24 -33.26 2.15 -1.00
C PHE A 24 -32.60 0.80 -1.27
N ILE A 25 -32.84 0.25 -2.47
CA ILE A 25 -32.35 -1.04 -2.95
C ILE A 25 -31.53 -0.75 -4.21
N PRO A 26 -30.26 -0.36 -4.06
CA PRO A 26 -29.38 -0.08 -5.18
C PRO A 26 -29.15 -1.37 -5.94
N SER A 27 -29.92 -1.52 -7.02
CA SER A 27 -29.98 -2.71 -7.87
C SER A 27 -28.89 -2.69 -8.94
N GLY A 28 -28.03 -1.68 -8.92
CA GLY A 28 -27.05 -1.40 -9.97
C GLY A 28 -27.67 -0.71 -11.18
N GLY A 29 -28.82 -0.05 -11.01
CA GLY A 29 -29.53 0.67 -12.07
C GLY A 29 -30.56 -0.15 -12.83
N LEU A 30 -30.84 -1.39 -12.45
CA LEU A 30 -31.88 -2.21 -13.10
C LEU A 30 -33.27 -1.61 -12.90
N ILE A 31 -33.60 -1.20 -11.68
CA ILE A 31 -34.86 -0.51 -11.35
C ILE A 31 -34.86 0.90 -11.97
N GLY A 32 -33.70 1.56 -12.01
CA GLY A 32 -33.50 2.81 -12.72
C GLY A 32 -33.86 2.75 -14.22
N ILE A 33 -33.42 1.71 -14.94
CA ILE A 33 -33.77 1.51 -16.35
C ILE A 33 -35.29 1.31 -16.52
N ALA A 34 -35.91 0.53 -15.64
CA ALA A 34 -37.37 0.35 -15.67
C ALA A 34 -38.11 1.69 -15.45
N SER A 35 -37.62 2.53 -14.54
CA SER A 35 -38.16 3.87 -14.31
C SER A 35 -38.10 4.76 -15.55
N VAL A 36 -36.95 4.76 -16.25
CA VAL A 36 -36.80 5.50 -17.51
C VAL A 36 -37.84 5.05 -18.55
N GLY A 37 -38.07 3.74 -18.65
CA GLY A 37 -39.15 3.20 -19.48
C GLY A 37 -40.54 3.76 -19.13
N CYS A 38 -40.85 3.87 -17.84
CA CYS A 38 -42.10 4.49 -17.38
C CYS A 38 -42.23 5.95 -17.80
N PHE A 39 -41.17 6.76 -17.67
CA PHE A 39 -41.20 8.17 -18.08
C PHE A 39 -41.34 8.33 -19.60
N ILE A 40 -40.64 7.52 -20.39
CA ILE A 40 -40.78 7.53 -21.85
C ILE A 40 -42.21 7.18 -22.25
N LEU A 41 -42.79 6.12 -21.67
CA LEU A 41 -44.15 5.71 -21.96
C LEU A 41 -45.18 6.75 -21.52
N ALA A 42 -44.95 7.42 -20.38
CA ALA A 42 -45.81 8.50 -19.92
C ALA A 42 -45.84 9.67 -20.92
N VAL A 43 -44.67 10.10 -21.41
CA VAL A 43 -44.57 11.17 -22.41
C VAL A 43 -45.25 10.77 -23.71
N TYR A 44 -45.05 9.53 -24.17
CA TYR A 44 -45.74 8.99 -25.35
C TYR A 44 -47.27 9.05 -25.21
N LEU A 45 -47.81 8.58 -24.08
CA LEU A 45 -49.25 8.66 -23.82
C LEU A 45 -49.74 10.11 -23.67
N GLY A 46 -48.91 11.00 -23.16
CA GLY A 46 -49.18 12.45 -23.12
C GLY A 46 -49.40 13.02 -24.51
N TYR A 47 -48.52 12.71 -25.47
CA TYR A 47 -48.67 13.14 -26.87
C TYR A 47 -49.87 12.50 -27.57
N GLN A 48 -50.22 11.26 -27.21
CA GLN A 48 -51.44 10.61 -27.71
C GLN A 48 -52.73 11.26 -27.19
N ALA A 49 -52.68 11.97 -26.05
CA ALA A 49 -53.80 12.76 -25.54
C ALA A 49 -53.86 14.18 -26.17
N GLY A 50 -52.78 14.63 -26.81
CA GLY A 50 -52.71 15.92 -27.49
C GLY A 50 -51.34 16.58 -27.36
N GLU A 51 -51.02 17.47 -28.29
CA GLU A 51 -49.71 18.13 -28.36
C GLU A 51 -49.38 18.95 -27.11
N THR A 52 -50.34 19.74 -26.62
CA THR A 52 -50.19 20.53 -25.38
C THR A 52 -49.98 19.63 -24.17
N THR A 53 -50.76 18.55 -24.05
CA THR A 53 -50.66 17.58 -22.96
C THR A 53 -49.31 16.86 -22.98
N GLY A 54 -48.84 16.45 -24.16
CA GLY A 54 -47.51 15.84 -24.35
C GLY A 54 -46.39 16.78 -23.92
N MET A 55 -46.43 18.05 -24.34
CA MET A 55 -45.44 19.06 -23.95
C MET A 55 -45.40 19.28 -22.43
N VAL A 56 -46.57 19.42 -21.79
CA VAL A 56 -46.67 19.57 -20.34
C VAL A 56 -46.10 18.33 -19.63
N THR A 57 -46.46 17.13 -20.09
CA THR A 57 -45.99 15.85 -19.53
C THR A 57 -44.47 15.73 -19.65
N LEU A 58 -43.89 16.14 -20.77
CA LEU A 58 -42.44 16.18 -20.98
C LEU A 58 -41.76 17.15 -20.02
N CYS A 59 -42.23 18.39 -19.93
CA CYS A 59 -41.66 19.38 -19.01
C CYS A 59 -41.71 18.91 -17.55
N VAL A 60 -42.84 18.34 -17.12
CA VAL A 60 -42.99 17.77 -15.77
C VAL A 60 -42.00 16.61 -15.57
N SER A 61 -41.89 15.70 -16.53
CA SER A 61 -40.97 14.56 -16.44
C SER A 61 -39.52 15.02 -16.30
N VAL A 62 -39.08 16.00 -17.08
CA VAL A 62 -37.73 16.57 -16.99
C VAL A 62 -37.48 17.21 -15.63
N ILE A 63 -38.44 17.97 -15.11
CA ILE A 63 -38.31 18.61 -13.79
C ILE A 63 -38.22 17.54 -12.68
N VAL A 64 -39.08 16.52 -12.73
CA VAL A 64 -39.09 15.43 -11.74
C VAL A 64 -37.78 14.66 -11.78
N VAL A 65 -37.34 14.22 -12.97
CA VAL A 65 -36.08 13.48 -13.13
C VAL A 65 -34.89 14.35 -12.72
N GLY A 66 -34.84 15.62 -13.11
CA GLY A 66 -33.78 16.55 -12.73
C GLY A 66 -33.72 16.77 -11.21
N ALA A 67 -34.87 16.97 -10.56
CA ALA A 67 -34.94 17.09 -9.11
C ALA A 67 -34.46 15.79 -8.42
N MET A 68 -34.91 14.64 -8.90
CA MET A 68 -34.50 13.34 -8.36
C MET A 68 -33.00 13.08 -8.53
N ILE A 69 -32.40 13.44 -9.67
CA ILE A 69 -30.95 13.36 -9.88
C ILE A 69 -30.22 14.30 -8.94
N TYR A 70 -30.69 15.54 -8.76
CA TYR A 70 -30.10 16.48 -7.81
C TYR A 70 -30.12 15.94 -6.38
N PHE A 71 -31.27 15.41 -5.92
CA PHE A 71 -31.38 14.80 -4.60
C PHE A 71 -30.53 13.53 -4.49
N ALA A 72 -30.48 12.71 -5.54
CA ALA A 72 -29.64 11.53 -5.58
C ALA A 72 -28.17 11.94 -5.42
N LEU A 73 -27.65 12.89 -6.21
CA LEU A 73 -26.26 13.36 -6.09
C LEU A 73 -25.95 13.98 -4.73
N LYS A 74 -26.90 14.71 -4.14
CA LYS A 74 -26.75 15.30 -2.80
C LYS A 74 -26.75 14.26 -1.67
N LEU A 75 -27.56 13.22 -1.80
CA LEU A 75 -27.70 12.16 -0.79
C LEU A 75 -26.66 11.06 -0.97
N TRP A 76 -26.22 10.81 -2.20
CA TRP A 76 -25.26 9.77 -2.57
C TRP A 76 -23.98 9.76 -1.70
N PRO A 77 -23.28 10.89 -1.43
CA PRO A 77 -22.08 10.88 -0.56
C PRO A 77 -22.37 10.44 0.88
N HIS A 78 -23.62 10.53 1.35
CA HIS A 78 -24.00 10.06 2.68
C HIS A 78 -24.39 8.56 2.71
N THR A 79 -24.60 7.93 1.55
CA THR A 79 -24.95 6.51 1.46
C THR A 79 -23.71 5.60 1.58
N PRO A 80 -23.84 4.38 2.13
CA PRO A 80 -22.72 3.45 2.30
C PRO A 80 -22.03 3.07 0.97
N LEU A 81 -22.76 3.13 -0.14
CA LEU A 81 -22.21 2.89 -1.48
C LEU A 81 -21.48 4.10 -2.05
N GLY A 82 -22.00 5.32 -1.86
CA GLY A 82 -21.30 6.54 -2.28
C GLY A 82 -19.97 6.71 -1.56
N LYS A 83 -19.91 6.40 -0.26
CA LYS A 83 -18.66 6.36 0.51
C LYS A 83 -17.66 5.31 0.03
N LYS A 84 -18.13 4.24 -0.62
CA LYS A 84 -17.29 3.16 -1.18
C LYS A 84 -16.88 3.41 -2.63
N ALA A 85 -17.68 4.20 -3.37
CA ALA A 85 -17.47 4.50 -4.79
C ALA A 85 -16.66 5.77 -5.04
N LEU A 86 -16.69 6.72 -4.10
CA LEU A 86 -15.75 7.84 -4.06
C LEU A 86 -14.64 7.45 -3.07
N PRO A 87 -13.44 7.05 -3.51
CA PRO A 87 -12.27 7.16 -2.65
C PRO A 87 -12.17 8.65 -2.32
N SER A 88 -12.33 9.00 -1.05
CA SER A 88 -11.92 10.33 -0.60
C SER A 88 -10.50 10.54 -1.12
N ALA A 89 -10.25 11.64 -1.82
CA ALA A 89 -8.90 11.97 -2.30
C ALA A 89 -7.89 12.15 -1.15
N ASP A 90 -8.35 12.08 0.11
CA ASP A 90 -7.56 12.16 1.33
C ASP A 90 -7.64 10.91 2.23
N ASP A 91 -8.12 9.75 1.75
CA ASP A 91 -8.22 8.55 2.59
C ASP A 91 -7.51 7.32 1.98
N PRO A 92 -6.24 7.09 2.34
CA PRO A 92 -5.60 5.81 2.18
C PRO A 92 -5.58 5.05 3.52
N ALA A 93 -6.65 5.03 4.31
CA ALA A 93 -6.73 4.14 5.47
C ALA A 93 -8.17 3.90 5.94
N GLY A 94 -8.88 3.01 5.24
CA GLY A 94 -10.00 2.28 5.82
C GLY A 94 -9.51 1.34 6.93
N SER A 95 -9.19 1.87 8.12
CA SER A 95 -8.93 1.09 9.32
C SER A 95 -8.90 1.99 10.57
N ILE A 96 -9.90 1.78 11.43
CA ILE A 96 -9.87 2.02 12.88
C ILE A 96 -10.14 3.47 13.34
N THR A 97 -11.39 3.67 13.71
CA THR A 97 -11.81 4.56 14.80
C THR A 97 -11.01 4.26 16.08
N LYS A 98 -9.90 4.97 16.27
CA LYS A 98 -9.27 5.35 17.56
C LYS A 98 -8.10 6.29 17.22
N PRO A 99 -7.87 7.39 17.95
CA PRO A 99 -6.65 8.16 17.77
C PRO A 99 -5.45 7.28 18.14
N LEU A 100 -4.67 6.87 17.14
CA LEU A 100 -3.44 6.09 17.31
C LEU A 100 -2.31 6.91 17.96
N GLU A 101 -2.51 8.21 18.21
CA GLU A 101 -1.55 9.14 18.85
C GLU A 101 -0.89 8.58 20.11
N HIS A 102 -1.60 7.72 20.86
CA HIS A 102 -1.08 7.04 22.05
C HIS A 102 0.02 6.01 21.77
N LEU A 103 0.24 5.62 20.51
CA LEU A 103 1.25 4.65 20.11
C LEU A 103 2.63 5.29 19.87
N VAL A 104 2.72 6.62 19.78
CA VAL A 104 4.00 7.33 19.59
C VAL A 104 4.91 7.07 20.81
N GLY A 105 6.16 6.67 20.54
CA GLY A 105 7.15 6.29 21.57
C GLY A 105 6.98 4.88 22.12
N LEU A 106 5.98 4.11 21.68
CA LEU A 106 5.89 2.69 22.03
C LEU A 106 6.85 1.85 21.16
N ARG A 107 7.30 0.74 21.74
CA ARG A 107 8.13 -0.25 21.09
C ARG A 107 7.32 -1.47 20.67
N GLY A 108 7.77 -2.10 19.61
CA GLY A 108 7.15 -3.29 19.03
C GLY A 108 8.14 -4.12 18.23
N VAL A 109 7.60 -5.06 17.46
CA VAL A 109 8.39 -5.96 16.61
C VAL A 109 7.84 -5.93 15.20
N SER A 110 8.70 -5.96 14.18
CA SER A 110 8.28 -6.16 12.80
C SER A 110 7.79 -7.59 12.58
N VAL A 111 6.60 -7.76 12.00
CA VAL A 111 6.03 -9.08 11.65
C VAL A 111 6.43 -9.48 10.22
N SER A 112 6.59 -8.49 9.34
CA SER A 112 7.09 -8.66 7.98
C SER A 112 8.27 -7.73 7.73
N ASP A 113 9.00 -7.96 6.65
CA ASP A 113 9.99 -6.99 6.17
C ASP A 113 9.29 -5.67 5.81
N LEU A 114 9.84 -4.53 6.24
CA LEU A 114 9.36 -3.20 5.90
C LEU A 114 10.22 -2.64 4.76
N MET A 115 9.64 -2.56 3.55
CA MET A 115 10.33 -2.08 2.34
C MET A 115 9.44 -1.15 1.48
N PRO A 116 9.20 0.11 1.86
CA PRO A 116 9.25 0.66 3.22
C PRO A 116 7.97 0.33 4.01
N ASN A 117 6.93 -0.20 3.37
CA ASN A 117 5.70 -0.61 4.06
C ASN A 117 5.83 -2.04 4.56
N GLY A 118 5.26 -2.33 5.72
CA GLY A 118 5.13 -3.68 6.24
C GLY A 118 4.20 -3.71 7.46
N ARG A 119 4.17 -4.85 8.13
CA ARG A 119 3.33 -5.07 9.31
C ARG A 119 4.19 -5.12 10.56
N ILE A 120 3.74 -4.45 11.61
CA ILE A 120 4.37 -4.44 12.94
C ILE A 120 3.38 -4.94 13.98
N GLU A 121 3.90 -5.36 15.13
CA GLU A 121 3.11 -5.70 16.31
C GLU A 121 3.50 -4.79 17.48
N ILE A 122 2.51 -4.11 18.06
CA ILE A 122 2.65 -3.26 19.25
C ILE A 122 1.54 -3.67 20.22
N ASP A 123 1.88 -3.94 21.49
CA ASP A 123 0.89 -4.32 22.52
C ASP A 123 0.00 -5.51 22.10
N GLY A 124 0.61 -6.51 21.43
CA GLY A 124 -0.07 -7.71 20.93
C GLY A 124 -1.08 -7.45 19.80
N LYS A 125 -1.06 -6.26 19.17
CA LYS A 125 -1.92 -5.90 18.05
C LYS A 125 -1.09 -5.63 16.80
N SER A 126 -1.49 -6.19 15.68
CA SER A 126 -0.85 -5.92 14.40
C SER A 126 -1.33 -4.59 13.79
N HIS A 127 -0.38 -3.79 13.33
CA HIS A 127 -0.60 -2.52 12.67
C HIS A 127 0.21 -2.43 11.36
N ASP A 128 -0.29 -1.67 10.40
CA ASP A 128 0.48 -1.36 9.19
C ASP A 128 1.38 -0.13 9.46
N ALA A 129 2.63 -0.23 9.06
CA ALA A 129 3.64 0.78 9.33
C ALA A 129 4.56 1.02 8.14
N VAL A 130 5.22 2.16 8.18
CA VAL A 130 6.20 2.60 7.19
C VAL A 130 7.53 2.81 7.88
N SER A 131 8.60 2.23 7.34
CA SER A 131 9.94 2.48 7.84
C SER A 131 10.47 3.84 7.38
N GLN A 132 11.23 4.51 8.25
CA GLN A 132 11.89 5.77 7.91
C GLN A 132 13.14 5.54 7.05
N GLY A 133 12.94 5.27 5.76
CA GLY A 133 13.99 5.28 4.74
C GLY A 133 14.99 4.12 4.77
N MET A 134 14.83 3.14 5.66
CA MET A 134 15.65 1.92 5.73
C MET A 134 14.80 0.67 5.65
N ILE A 135 15.39 -0.42 5.18
CA ILE A 135 14.76 -1.74 5.22
C ILE A 135 14.84 -2.25 6.65
N ILE A 136 13.71 -2.70 7.20
CA ILE A 136 13.66 -3.35 8.52
C ILE A 136 13.23 -4.79 8.29
N GLU A 137 14.06 -5.76 8.67
CA GLU A 137 13.76 -7.18 8.54
C GLU A 137 12.66 -7.61 9.51
N ALA A 138 11.92 -8.67 9.18
CA ALA A 138 10.97 -9.30 10.09
C ALA A 138 11.66 -9.77 11.38
N GLY A 139 11.03 -9.51 12.53
CA GLY A 139 11.55 -9.84 13.86
C GLY A 139 12.42 -8.76 14.49
N ALA A 140 12.75 -7.69 13.77
CA ALA A 140 13.50 -6.56 14.31
C ALA A 140 12.66 -5.76 15.32
N SER A 141 13.34 -5.26 16.35
CA SER A 141 12.74 -4.34 17.32
C SER A 141 12.59 -2.95 16.71
N ILE A 142 11.41 -2.37 16.87
CA ILE A 142 11.06 -1.06 16.30
C ILE A 142 10.50 -0.12 17.36
N GLU A 143 10.61 1.17 17.11
CA GLU A 143 10.01 2.23 17.90
C GLU A 143 9.19 3.16 16.99
N VAL A 144 8.01 3.57 17.47
CA VAL A 144 7.13 4.50 16.75
C VAL A 144 7.62 5.93 16.92
N ILE A 145 8.04 6.56 15.82
CA ILE A 145 8.56 7.93 15.80
C ILE A 145 7.42 8.94 15.69
N SER A 146 6.48 8.69 14.78
CA SER A 146 5.38 9.61 14.49
C SER A 146 4.23 8.88 13.84
N ILE A 147 3.08 9.56 13.78
CA ILE A 147 1.89 9.06 13.10
C ILE A 147 1.43 10.15 12.14
N GLU A 148 1.48 9.84 10.85
CA GLU A 148 1.06 10.75 9.79
C GLU A 148 -0.27 10.28 9.22
N SER A 149 -1.34 11.01 9.54
CA SER A 149 -2.69 10.81 8.97
C SER A 149 -3.25 9.38 9.03
N ASN A 150 -2.78 8.55 9.99
CA ASN A 150 -3.08 7.11 10.20
C ASN A 150 -2.02 6.11 9.68
N ARG A 151 -0.84 6.58 9.25
CA ARG A 151 0.33 5.73 9.00
C ARG A 151 1.30 5.82 10.16
N ILE A 152 1.70 4.68 10.70
CA ILE A 152 2.69 4.61 11.78
C ILE A 152 4.08 4.66 11.15
N LEU A 153 4.86 5.69 11.47
CA LEU A 153 6.26 5.78 11.06
C LEU A 153 7.13 5.13 12.13
N VAL A 154 7.95 4.17 11.72
CA VAL A 154 8.80 3.40 12.63
C VAL A 154 10.27 3.42 12.21
N MET A 155 11.13 3.23 13.19
CA MET A 155 12.56 3.03 13.00
C MET A 155 13.03 1.85 13.84
N GLN A 156 14.02 1.13 13.32
CA GLN A 156 14.65 0.03 14.03
C GLN A 156 15.42 0.56 15.23
N VAL A 157 15.29 -0.12 16.37
CA VAL A 157 16.03 0.16 17.59
C VAL A 157 16.75 -1.10 18.04
N ASP A 158 18.04 -0.98 18.35
CA ASP A 158 18.79 -2.09 18.95
C ASP A 158 18.31 -2.25 20.40
N LEU A 159 17.75 -3.42 20.74
CA LEU A 159 17.55 -3.76 22.14
C LEU A 159 18.93 -3.87 22.80
N PRO A 160 19.14 -3.30 24.00
CA PRO A 160 20.35 -3.59 24.76
C PRO A 160 20.42 -5.10 25.01
N HIS A 161 21.49 -5.73 24.54
CA HIS A 161 21.84 -7.11 24.85
C HIS A 161 21.94 -7.25 26.38
N ASP A 162 20.96 -7.89 27.00
CA ASP A 162 21.09 -8.33 28.39
C ASP A 162 22.06 -9.52 28.39
N GLU A 163 23.29 -9.24 28.81
CA GLU A 163 24.38 -10.18 28.97
C GLU A 163 24.13 -11.03 30.22
N SER A 164 23.14 -11.93 30.19
CA SER A 164 23.04 -13.02 31.14
C SER A 164 22.07 -14.10 30.67
N THR A 165 22.62 -15.25 30.25
CA THR A 165 22.32 -16.58 30.83
C THR A 165 23.12 -17.64 30.05
N ASN A 166 24.18 -18.11 30.69
CA ASN A 166 24.89 -19.33 30.36
C ASN A 166 24.01 -20.51 30.77
N LEU A 167 23.66 -21.39 29.84
CA LEU A 167 23.23 -22.77 30.13
C LEU A 167 23.60 -23.65 28.93
N GLU A 168 24.77 -24.26 29.06
CA GLU A 168 25.16 -25.48 28.35
C GLU A 168 24.05 -26.53 28.49
N THR A 169 23.59 -27.10 27.38
CA THR A 169 23.25 -28.52 27.30
C THR A 169 23.40 -28.98 25.85
N THR A 170 24.39 -29.84 25.67
CA THR A 170 24.62 -30.77 24.56
C THR A 170 23.34 -31.42 24.03
N ASN A 171 23.15 -31.42 22.71
CA ASN A 171 22.63 -32.57 21.98
C ASN A 171 22.95 -32.44 20.49
N GLU A 172 23.71 -33.42 20.01
CA GLU A 172 23.96 -33.72 18.61
C GLU A 172 22.66 -33.87 17.84
N VAL A 173 22.55 -33.20 16.69
CA VAL A 173 21.85 -33.75 15.51
C VAL A 173 22.65 -33.33 14.28
N GLU A 174 23.32 -34.31 13.69
CA GLU A 174 23.86 -34.27 12.33
C GLU A 174 22.78 -33.82 11.34
N PHE A 175 23.05 -32.77 10.57
CA PHE A 175 22.52 -32.67 9.22
C PHE A 175 23.67 -32.30 8.28
N SER A 176 24.23 -33.36 7.72
CA SER A 176 25.20 -33.38 6.64
C SER A 176 24.75 -32.57 5.42
N SER A 177 25.76 -32.17 4.66
CA SER A 177 25.77 -31.86 3.22
C SER A 177 25.44 -30.43 2.80
N PHE A 178 26.44 -29.54 2.91
CA PHE A 178 26.69 -28.49 1.89
C PHE A 178 28.11 -27.87 1.98
N GLU A 179 29.13 -28.65 2.36
CA GLU A 179 30.50 -28.15 2.60
C GLU A 179 31.48 -28.36 1.44
N ASP A 180 31.05 -28.79 0.25
CA ASP A 180 32.00 -29.21 -0.81
C ASP A 180 32.29 -28.19 -1.93
N ASP A 181 31.66 -26.99 -1.97
CA ASP A 181 31.71 -26.17 -3.20
C ASP A 181 32.28 -24.74 -3.11
N LEU A 182 32.84 -24.25 -1.99
CA LEU A 182 33.36 -22.87 -1.96
C LEU A 182 34.67 -22.60 -1.18
N GLU A 183 35.55 -23.60 -1.06
CA GLU A 183 36.97 -23.35 -0.79
C GLU A 183 37.77 -22.93 -2.06
N GLN A 184 37.12 -22.82 -3.24
CA GLN A 184 37.82 -22.64 -4.52
C GLN A 184 37.94 -21.20 -5.03
N THR A 185 37.81 -20.18 -4.16
CA THR A 185 38.18 -18.78 -4.48
C THR A 185 38.99 -18.09 -3.39
N MET A 186 39.81 -18.83 -2.64
CA MET A 186 40.89 -18.22 -1.86
C MET A 186 42.10 -17.95 -2.78
N GLY A 187 42.06 -16.83 -3.49
CA GLY A 187 43.23 -16.31 -4.20
C GLY A 187 44.37 -16.09 -3.21
N SER A 188 45.44 -16.87 -3.36
CA SER A 188 46.63 -16.84 -2.53
C SER A 188 47.13 -15.41 -2.31
N ILE A 189 47.17 -14.98 -1.05
CA ILE A 189 47.75 -13.72 -0.64
C ILE A 189 49.27 -13.79 -0.88
N GLY A 190 49.77 -13.02 -1.85
CA GLY A 190 51.21 -12.96 -2.13
C GLY A 190 51.92 -12.08 -1.10
N THR A 191 52.89 -12.63 -0.37
CA THR A 191 53.76 -11.85 0.51
C THR A 191 55.04 -11.45 -0.22
N PHE A 192 55.34 -10.16 -0.28
CA PHE A 192 56.54 -9.60 -0.91
C PHE A 192 57.33 -8.75 0.10
N ASN A 193 58.66 -8.75 0.04
CA ASN A 193 59.49 -7.91 0.90
C ASN A 193 59.97 -6.67 0.15
N CYS A 194 59.78 -5.48 0.74
CA CYS A 194 60.25 -4.23 0.15
C CYS A 194 61.79 -4.21 0.01
N PRO A 195 62.37 -3.93 -1.17
CA PRO A 195 63.83 -3.90 -1.36
C PRO A 195 64.51 -2.73 -0.64
N SER A 196 63.76 -1.70 -0.25
CA SER A 196 64.32 -0.49 0.37
C SER A 196 64.34 -0.52 1.90
N CYS A 197 63.46 -1.29 2.54
CA CYS A 197 63.36 -1.37 4.01
C CYS A 197 63.17 -2.78 4.55
N SER A 198 63.12 -3.80 3.69
CA SER A 198 62.94 -5.22 4.03
C SER A 198 61.63 -5.57 4.76
N GLU A 199 60.70 -4.63 4.87
CA GLU A 199 59.37 -4.84 5.45
C GLU A 199 58.52 -5.79 4.58
N ARG A 200 57.80 -6.72 5.21
CA ARG A 200 56.94 -7.69 4.52
C ARG A 200 55.58 -7.06 4.24
N LEU A 201 55.21 -7.03 2.98
CA LEU A 201 53.95 -6.48 2.47
C LEU A 201 53.06 -7.62 1.97
N THR A 202 51.80 -7.52 2.37
CA THR A 202 50.76 -8.50 2.06
C THR A 202 49.84 -7.85 1.03
N LEU A 203 49.93 -8.26 -0.23
CA LEU A 203 49.15 -7.65 -1.31
C LEU A 203 48.30 -8.70 -2.02
N PRO A 204 47.05 -8.35 -2.41
CA PRO A 204 46.25 -9.23 -3.23
C PRO A 204 46.89 -9.36 -4.64
N PRO A 205 46.70 -10.51 -5.32
CA PRO A 205 47.35 -10.80 -6.60
C PRO A 205 47.01 -9.80 -7.72
N SER A 206 45.96 -9.00 -7.55
CA SER A 206 45.54 -7.94 -8.47
C SER A 206 46.52 -6.77 -8.60
N PHE A 207 47.50 -6.62 -7.71
CA PHE A 207 48.48 -5.50 -7.73
C PHE A 207 49.80 -5.84 -8.44
N THR A 208 49.86 -7.01 -9.05
CA THR A 208 51.01 -7.47 -9.83
C THR A 208 51.26 -6.54 -11.03
N GLY A 209 52.48 -6.03 -11.19
CA GLY A 209 52.86 -5.11 -12.29
C GLY A 209 52.48 -3.63 -12.06
N THR A 210 52.01 -3.27 -10.87
CA THR A 210 51.66 -1.89 -10.50
C THR A 210 52.70 -1.28 -9.56
N GLN A 211 52.90 0.04 -9.63
CA GLN A 211 53.72 0.78 -8.67
C GLN A 211 52.91 1.04 -7.41
N VAL A 212 53.39 0.54 -6.27
CA VAL A 212 52.78 0.77 -4.96
C VAL A 212 53.76 1.49 -4.06
N GLN A 213 53.27 2.38 -3.20
CA GLN A 213 54.10 3.09 -2.25
C GLN A 213 54.20 2.26 -0.97
N CYS A 214 55.42 1.98 -0.51
CA CYS A 214 55.61 1.26 0.75
C CYS A 214 55.11 2.14 1.92
N PRO A 215 54.21 1.65 2.79
CA PRO A 215 53.70 2.41 3.92
C PRO A 215 54.78 2.75 4.95
N GLN A 216 55.89 2.00 4.97
CA GLN A 216 56.92 2.17 5.98
C GLN A 216 58.04 3.13 5.56
N CYS A 217 58.56 3.03 4.32
CA CYS A 217 59.65 3.90 3.86
C CYS A 217 59.21 4.98 2.86
N GLN A 218 57.93 5.02 2.52
CA GLN A 218 57.31 5.93 1.54
C GLN A 218 57.93 5.89 0.13
N ASN A 219 58.81 4.92 -0.15
CA ASN A 219 59.46 4.77 -1.44
C ASN A 219 58.53 4.01 -2.42
N ILE A 220 58.55 4.39 -3.69
CA ILE A 220 57.71 3.77 -4.73
C ILE A 220 58.40 2.49 -5.21
N ILE A 221 57.72 1.36 -5.05
CA ILE A 221 58.23 0.03 -5.43
C ILE A 221 57.40 -0.52 -6.58
N ASN A 222 58.09 -1.11 -7.56
CA ASN A 222 57.45 -1.78 -8.69
C ASN A 222 57.33 -3.27 -8.37
N VAL A 223 56.08 -3.76 -8.28
CA VAL A 223 55.81 -5.15 -7.92
C VAL A 223 56.04 -6.03 -9.15
N GLN A 224 57.28 -6.49 -9.31
CA GLN A 224 57.69 -7.43 -10.36
C GLN A 224 57.37 -8.86 -9.91
N THR A 225 56.76 -9.65 -10.79
CA THR A 225 56.56 -11.08 -10.58
C THR A 225 57.91 -11.79 -10.53
N ASN A 226 58.33 -12.26 -9.36
CA ASN A 226 59.41 -13.24 -9.29
C ASN A 226 58.76 -14.62 -9.39
N ILE A 227 58.50 -15.07 -10.62
CA ILE A 227 58.06 -16.44 -10.90
C ILE A 227 59.34 -17.26 -11.06
N PRO A 228 59.66 -18.23 -10.17
CA PRO A 228 60.52 -19.34 -10.56
C PRO A 228 59.80 -20.28 -11.53
#